data_AF-A0A3M9YU82-F1
#
_entry.id   AF-A0A3M9YU82-F1
#
_cell.length_a   1.000
_cell.length_b   1.000
_cell.length_c   1.000
_cell.angle_alpha   90.00
_cell.angle_beta   90.00
_cell.angle_gamma   90.00
#
_symmetry.space_group_name_H-M   'P 1'
#
loop_
_entity.id
_entity.type
_entity.pdbx_description
1 polymer ?
#
loop_
_entity_poly.entity_id
_entity_poly.type
_entity_poly.pdbx_seq_one_letter_code
_entity_poly.pdbx_strand_id
1 'polypeptide(L)'
;MGEVFEQLYMTLVSILSLAFVGGLAFYIIHASNSRWREYEQLYAAFEPREPLAKKLAGMVRISQPGFRWGHLSGDLKSHRHPPVVVGVHHEGLSLSIVPPFRYGCRDLFLPFDKMTVEPAAWDLSNGEYGIRMEGVDGIEILMFSNVLQWAAEKSEILQLMLQRAELLRAISSPKDGPAPAPR
;
A
#
# COMPACT_ATOMS: atom_id res chain seq x y z
N MET A 1 33.34 43.83 17.72
CA MET A 1 32.43 44.13 16.57
C MET A 1 32.37 42.96 15.59
N GLY A 2 33.50 42.43 15.07
CA GLY A 2 33.48 41.31 14.11
C GLY A 2 32.80 40.02 14.59
N GLU A 3 33.06 39.61 15.84
CA GLU A 3 32.51 38.38 16.43
C GLU A 3 30.98 38.41 16.59
N VAL A 4 30.41 39.58 16.87
CA VAL A 4 28.94 39.78 16.96
C VAL A 4 28.29 39.68 15.58
N PHE A 5 28.93 40.25 14.54
CA PHE A 5 28.45 40.11 13.16
C PHE A 5 28.52 38.68 12.65
N GLU A 6 29.57 37.94 13.01
CA GLU A 6 29.75 36.54 12.65
C GLU A 6 28.71 35.64 13.34
N GLN A 7 28.44 35.87 14.63
CA GLN A 7 27.35 35.17 15.33
C GLN A 7 25.97 35.46 14.73
N LEU A 8 25.67 36.72 14.38
CA LEU A 8 24.42 37.09 13.72
C LEU A 8 24.28 36.42 12.36
N TYR A 9 25.36 36.40 11.56
CA TYR A 9 25.40 35.73 10.27
C TYR A 9 25.17 34.22 10.41
N MET A 10 25.91 33.54 11.30
CA MET A 10 25.76 32.11 11.54
C MET A 10 24.36 31.75 12.06
N THR A 11 23.76 32.61 12.90
CA THR A 11 22.39 32.40 13.40
C THR A 11 21.37 32.53 12.27
N LEU A 12 21.48 33.57 11.44
CA LEU A 12 20.59 33.76 10.29
C LEU A 12 20.71 32.63 9.27
N VAL A 13 21.93 32.22 8.94
CA VAL A 13 22.18 31.08 8.05
C VAL A 13 21.60 29.80 8.64
N SER A 14 21.80 29.54 9.94
CA SER A 14 21.25 28.35 10.60
C SER A 14 19.72 28.33 10.60
N ILE A 15 19.07 29.46 10.87
CA ILE A 15 17.60 29.58 10.83
C ILE A 15 17.09 29.38 9.40
N LEU A 16 17.74 29.99 8.41
CA LEU A 16 17.37 29.84 7.00
C LEU A 16 17.56 28.40 6.51
N SER A 17 18.68 27.76 6.87
CA SER A 17 18.93 26.34 6.56
C SER A 17 17.90 25.44 7.23
N LEU A 18 17.56 25.67 8.49
CA LEU A 18 16.54 24.90 9.20
C LEU A 18 15.16 25.09 8.56
N ALA A 19 14.79 26.31 8.20
CA ALA A 19 13.54 26.61 7.52
C ALA A 19 13.48 25.96 6.13
N PHE A 20 14.58 25.96 5.38
CA PHE A 20 14.66 25.32 4.08
C PHE A 20 14.53 23.80 4.17
N VAL A 21 15.28 23.16 5.08
CA VAL A 21 15.21 21.71 5.30
C VAL A 21 13.83 21.29 5.83
N GLY A 22 13.28 22.05 6.79
CA GLY A 22 11.95 21.83 7.31
C GLY A 22 10.86 22.00 6.25
N GLY A 23 10.96 23.03 5.41
CA GLY A 23 10.06 23.27 4.28
C GLY A 23 10.12 22.15 3.24
N LEU A 24 11.31 21.69 2.89
CA LEU A 24 11.49 20.57 1.97
C LEU A 24 10.91 19.27 2.52
N ALA A 25 11.18 18.96 3.80
CA ALA A 25 10.61 17.80 4.48
C ALA A 25 9.07 17.87 4.51
N PHE A 26 8.51 19.03 4.86
CA PHE A 26 7.08 19.27 4.84
C PHE A 26 6.48 19.07 3.45
N TYR A 27 7.13 19.60 2.40
CA TYR A 27 6.67 19.43 1.02
C TYR A 27 6.65 17.96 0.58
N ILE A 28 7.70 17.19 0.90
CA ILE A 28 7.77 15.76 0.57
C ILE A 28 6.67 14.97 1.29
N ILE A 29 6.45 15.25 2.58
CA ILE A 29 5.38 14.62 3.37
C ILE A 29 4.02 15.00 2.78
N HIS A 30 3.78 16.28 2.50
CA HIS A 30 2.53 16.76 1.96
C HIS A 30 2.21 16.15 0.58
N ALA A 31 3.19 16.10 -0.33
CA ALA A 31 3.04 15.51 -1.65
C ALA A 31 2.73 13.99 -1.56
N SER A 32 3.43 13.28 -0.68
CA SER A 32 3.22 11.84 -0.44
C SER A 32 1.84 11.55 0.17
N ASN A 33 1.36 12.45 1.02
CA ASN A 33 0.11 12.32 1.77
C ASN A 33 -1.12 12.77 0.97
N SER A 34 -0.96 13.64 -0.04
CA SER A 34 -2.07 14.16 -0.86
C SER A 34 -2.91 13.03 -1.48
N ARG A 35 -2.26 12.02 -2.06
CA ARG A 35 -2.94 10.84 -2.65
C ARG A 35 -3.56 9.93 -1.59
N TRP A 36 -2.88 9.77 -0.46
CA TRP A 36 -3.43 8.99 0.64
C TRP A 36 -4.74 9.60 1.16
N ARG A 37 -4.85 10.94 1.18
CA ARG A 37 -6.09 11.65 1.53
C ARG A 37 -7.23 11.39 0.53
N GLU A 38 -6.93 11.15 -0.74
CA GLU A 38 -7.95 10.74 -1.72
C GLU A 38 -8.55 9.38 -1.30
N TYR A 39 -7.71 8.44 -0.84
CA TYR A 39 -8.18 7.15 -0.33
C TYR A 39 -8.88 7.26 1.02
N GLU A 40 -8.47 8.19 1.89
CA GLU A 40 -9.17 8.45 3.15
C GLU A 40 -10.63 8.86 2.93
N GLN A 41 -10.92 9.64 1.89
CA GLN A 41 -12.31 10.03 1.59
C GLN A 41 -13.20 8.81 1.29
N LEU A 42 -12.62 7.73 0.77
CA LEU A 42 -13.35 6.52 0.38
C LEU A 42 -13.34 5.45 1.47
N TYR A 43 -12.23 5.33 2.21
CA TYR A 43 -11.94 4.22 3.12
C TYR A 43 -11.35 4.66 4.46
N ALA A 44 -11.61 5.88 4.94
CA ALA A 44 -11.13 6.31 6.26
C ALA A 44 -11.56 5.32 7.35
N ALA A 45 -10.63 4.94 8.24
CA ALA A 45 -10.97 4.25 9.47
C ALA A 45 -11.86 5.17 10.33
N PHE A 46 -13.12 4.79 10.51
CA PHE A 46 -14.11 5.59 11.24
C PHE A 46 -13.86 5.59 12.76
N GLU A 47 -13.19 4.56 13.30
CA GLU A 47 -12.88 4.44 14.73
C GLU A 47 -11.52 3.76 14.95
N PRO A 48 -10.78 4.12 16.01
CA PRO A 48 -9.56 3.43 16.39
C PRO A 48 -9.92 2.06 16.97
N ARG A 49 -10.07 1.08 16.09
CA ARG A 49 -10.16 -0.33 16.47
C ARG A 49 -8.74 -0.82 16.80
N GLU A 50 -8.55 -1.48 17.93
CA GLU A 50 -7.29 -2.16 18.18
C GLU A 50 -7.23 -3.42 17.30
N PRO A 51 -6.25 -3.54 16.39
CA PRO A 51 -6.15 -4.73 15.57
C PRO A 51 -5.67 -5.91 16.41
N LEU A 52 -6.18 -7.09 16.07
CA LEU A 52 -5.80 -8.38 16.62
C LEU A 52 -4.31 -8.68 16.41
N ALA A 53 -3.78 -8.24 15.28
CA ALA A 53 -2.37 -8.39 14.93
C ALA A 53 -1.91 -7.28 14.00
N LYS A 54 -0.63 -6.90 14.08
CA LYS A 54 0.01 -5.93 13.18
C LYS A 54 1.27 -6.51 12.56
N LYS A 55 1.52 -6.22 11.28
CA LYS A 55 2.78 -6.57 10.60
C LYS A 55 3.18 -5.45 9.64
N LEU A 56 4.48 -5.20 9.56
CA LEU A 56 5.03 -4.30 8.55
C LEU A 56 4.91 -4.98 7.18
N ALA A 57 4.14 -4.38 6.27
CA ALA A 57 3.98 -4.88 4.92
C ALA A 57 5.08 -4.40 3.97
N GLY A 58 5.79 -3.33 4.35
CA GLY A 58 6.73 -2.65 3.47
C GLY A 58 6.00 -1.74 2.49
N MET A 59 6.59 -1.52 1.32
CA MET A 59 5.98 -0.67 0.29
C MET A 59 4.72 -1.33 -0.28
N VAL A 60 3.65 -0.55 -0.38
CA VAL A 60 2.39 -0.97 -0.99
C VAL A 60 2.09 -0.09 -2.19
N ARG A 61 1.56 -0.70 -3.26
CA ARG A 61 1.14 -0.02 -4.47
C ARG A 61 -0.38 0.05 -4.50
N ILE A 62 -0.90 1.25 -4.69
CA ILE A 62 -2.34 1.49 -4.83
C ILE A 62 -2.59 2.05 -6.23
N SER A 63 -3.56 1.49 -6.94
CA SER A 63 -3.95 1.87 -8.31
C SER A 63 -5.46 1.82 -8.50
N GLN A 64 -5.97 2.49 -9.54
CA GLN A 64 -7.37 2.34 -10.00
C GLN A 64 -7.59 0.95 -10.64
N PRO A 65 -8.82 0.40 -10.61
CA PRO A 65 -9.11 -0.96 -11.04
C PRO A 65 -9.13 -1.03 -12.58
N GLY A 66 -8.71 -2.15 -13.14
CA GLY A 66 -8.76 -2.40 -14.59
C GLY A 66 -7.49 -2.02 -15.38
N PHE A 67 -6.45 -1.51 -14.73
CA PHE A 67 -5.17 -1.26 -15.37
C PHE A 67 -4.27 -2.51 -15.36
N ARG A 68 -4.55 -3.46 -16.26
CA ARG A 68 -3.86 -4.77 -16.36
C ARG A 68 -3.29 -5.02 -17.76
N TRP A 69 -2.48 -4.11 -18.31
CA TRP A 69 -1.75 -4.38 -19.56
C TRP A 69 -0.27 -4.67 -19.27
N GLY A 70 0.15 -5.83 -19.80
CA GLY A 70 1.29 -6.63 -19.36
C GLY A 70 2.63 -5.93 -19.33
N HIS A 71 3.49 -6.42 -18.43
CA HIS A 71 4.97 -6.33 -18.33
C HIS A 71 5.68 -4.97 -18.54
N LEU A 72 4.98 -3.91 -18.92
CA LEU A 72 5.52 -2.64 -19.41
C LEU A 72 4.67 -1.42 -19.01
N SER A 73 3.83 -1.54 -17.98
CA SER A 73 3.22 -0.36 -17.34
C SER A 73 4.28 0.37 -16.51
N GLY A 74 5.14 1.13 -17.19
CA GLY A 74 5.73 2.35 -16.62
C GLY A 74 4.56 3.26 -16.24
N ASP A 75 4.16 3.20 -14.99
CA ASP A 75 2.81 3.56 -14.60
C ASP A 75 2.72 5.05 -14.18
N LEU A 76 2.00 5.85 -14.96
CA LEU A 76 1.69 7.25 -14.64
C LEU A 76 0.64 7.40 -13.52
N LYS A 77 -0.04 6.32 -13.10
CA LYS A 77 -1.14 6.38 -12.12
C LYS A 77 -1.03 5.40 -10.95
N SER A 78 -0.08 4.46 -10.95
CA SER A 78 0.22 3.73 -9.72
C SER A 78 1.22 4.49 -8.87
N HIS A 79 0.89 4.61 -7.60
CA HIS A 79 1.77 5.25 -6.64
C HIS A 79 2.33 4.20 -5.70
N ARG A 80 3.65 4.21 -5.55
CA ARG A 80 4.35 3.46 -4.50
C ARG A 80 4.24 4.29 -3.24
N HIS A 81 3.55 3.77 -2.25
CA HIS A 81 3.42 4.45 -0.97
C HIS A 81 4.58 4.07 -0.04
N PRO A 82 4.91 4.95 0.92
CA PRO A 82 5.86 4.64 1.98
C PRO A 82 5.50 3.33 2.70
N PRO A 83 6.43 2.74 3.47
CA PRO A 83 6.15 1.53 4.22
C PRO A 83 4.85 1.65 5.02
N VAL A 84 3.96 0.66 4.87
CA VAL A 84 2.70 0.59 5.60
C VAL A 84 2.70 -0.58 6.57
N VAL A 85 2.00 -0.40 7.69
CA VAL A 85 1.66 -1.45 8.65
C VAL A 85 0.26 -1.92 8.34
N VAL A 86 0.10 -3.25 8.26
CA VAL A 86 -1.19 -3.90 8.11
C VAL A 86 -1.65 -4.34 9.49
N GLY A 87 -2.84 -3.91 9.88
CA GLY A 87 -3.55 -4.40 11.06
C GLY A 87 -4.69 -5.32 10.63
N VAL A 88 -4.83 -6.47 11.29
CA VAL A 88 -5.97 -7.38 11.08
C VAL A 88 -7.02 -7.11 12.14
N HIS A 89 -8.26 -6.90 11.71
CA HIS A 89 -9.44 -6.73 12.56
C HIS A 89 -10.45 -7.84 12.25
N HIS A 90 -11.44 -8.03 13.12
CA HIS A 90 -12.51 -8.99 12.88
C HIS A 90 -13.30 -8.70 11.60
N GLU A 91 -13.49 -7.41 11.28
CA GLU A 91 -14.35 -6.97 10.18
C GLU A 91 -13.55 -6.52 8.94
N GLY A 92 -12.21 -6.49 8.99
CA GLY A 92 -11.42 -5.95 7.89
C GLY A 92 -9.91 -5.85 8.16
N LEU A 93 -9.23 -5.16 7.26
CA LEU A 93 -7.81 -4.81 7.38
C LEU A 93 -7.66 -3.30 7.58
N SER A 94 -6.70 -2.87 8.39
CA SER A 94 -6.27 -1.47 8.43
C SER A 94 -4.89 -1.30 7.80
N LEU A 95 -4.70 -0.25 7.02
CA LEU A 95 -3.40 0.17 6.51
C LEU A 95 -3.00 1.49 7.18
N SER A 96 -1.85 1.49 7.85
CA SER A 96 -1.31 2.67 8.53
C SER A 96 0.06 3.00 7.95
N ILE A 97 0.28 4.23 7.50
CA ILE A 97 1.61 4.67 7.06
C ILE A 97 2.59 4.70 8.25
N VAL A 98 3.82 4.21 8.07
CA VAL A 98 4.87 4.25 9.08
C VAL A 98 5.39 5.70 9.28
N PRO A 99 5.67 6.14 10.53
CA PRO A 99 6.35 7.43 10.76
C PRO A 99 7.67 7.55 9.97
N PRO A 100 8.07 8.75 9.50
CA PRO A 100 7.48 10.06 9.75
C PRO A 100 6.33 10.45 8.81
N PHE A 101 6.00 9.64 7.81
CA PHE A 101 5.00 10.00 6.79
C PHE A 101 3.56 9.94 7.30
N ARG A 102 3.34 9.31 8.47
CA ARG A 102 2.04 9.22 9.13
C ARG A 102 1.42 10.58 9.49
N TYR A 103 2.24 11.62 9.71
CA TYR A 103 1.74 12.91 10.17
C TYR A 103 0.82 13.56 9.12
N GLY A 104 -0.47 13.69 9.47
CA GLY A 104 -1.49 14.29 8.59
C GLY A 104 -2.20 13.32 7.66
N CYS A 105 -2.04 12.00 7.88
CA CYS A 105 -2.80 10.93 7.25
C CYS A 105 -3.56 10.11 8.30
N ARG A 106 -4.81 9.74 7.98
CA ARG A 106 -5.60 8.76 8.73
C ARG A 106 -5.30 7.36 8.21
N ASP A 107 -5.48 6.38 9.08
CA ASP A 107 -5.37 4.98 8.69
C ASP A 107 -6.53 4.63 7.75
N LEU A 108 -6.26 3.82 6.71
CA LEU A 108 -7.29 3.31 5.81
C LEU A 108 -7.86 2.02 6.39
N PHE A 109 -9.18 1.86 6.34
CA PHE A 109 -9.86 0.64 6.74
C PHE A 109 -10.52 -0.02 5.53
N LEU A 110 -10.14 -1.27 5.30
CA LEU A 110 -10.57 -2.12 4.20
C LEU A 110 -11.53 -3.17 4.77
N PRO A 111 -12.85 -2.93 4.76
CA PRO A 111 -13.79 -3.87 5.33
C PRO A 111 -13.94 -5.11 4.43
N PHE A 112 -14.08 -6.30 5.03
CA PHE A 112 -14.09 -7.56 4.28
C PHE A 112 -15.30 -7.70 3.35
N ASP A 113 -16.42 -7.07 3.67
CA ASP A 113 -17.64 -7.08 2.85
C ASP A 113 -17.44 -6.41 1.48
N LYS A 114 -16.54 -5.43 1.39
CA LYS A 114 -16.21 -4.70 0.16
C LYS A 114 -14.86 -5.10 -0.40
N MET A 115 -14.26 -6.18 0.10
CA MET A 115 -12.91 -6.58 -0.26
C MET A 115 -12.93 -7.91 -1.00
N THR A 116 -12.17 -7.97 -2.09
CA THR A 116 -11.93 -9.20 -2.85
C THR A 116 -10.43 -9.40 -3.01
N VAL A 117 -9.96 -10.64 -2.87
CA VAL A 117 -8.56 -10.98 -3.14
C VAL A 117 -8.50 -11.67 -4.49
N GLU A 118 -7.63 -11.17 -5.36
CA GLU A 118 -7.38 -11.72 -6.68
C GLU A 118 -5.90 -12.05 -6.86
N PRO A 119 -5.56 -13.09 -7.64
CA PRO A 119 -4.19 -13.30 -8.05
C PRO A 119 -3.73 -12.14 -8.95
N ALA A 120 -2.61 -11.52 -8.61
CA ALA A 120 -2.01 -10.44 -9.38
C ALA A 120 -0.60 -10.85 -9.82
N ALA A 121 -0.28 -10.68 -11.10
CA ALA A 121 1.08 -10.87 -11.60
C ALA A 121 1.82 -9.53 -11.48
N TRP A 122 2.70 -9.40 -10.49
CA TRP A 122 3.63 -8.27 -10.39
C TRP A 122 5.03 -8.75 -10.78
N ASP A 123 5.61 -8.07 -11.78
CA ASP A 123 6.99 -8.27 -12.22
C ASP A 123 7.24 -9.70 -12.70
N LEU A 124 8.51 -10.08 -12.86
CA LEU A 124 8.94 -11.46 -13.10
C LEU A 124 8.62 -12.42 -11.93
N SER A 125 7.89 -11.98 -10.89
CA SER A 125 7.59 -12.78 -9.70
C SER A 125 6.21 -13.44 -9.80
N ASN A 126 6.22 -14.77 -9.84
CA ASN A 126 5.00 -15.57 -9.77
C ASN A 126 4.62 -15.76 -8.29
N GLY A 127 3.52 -15.16 -7.84
CA GLY A 127 2.95 -15.49 -6.52
C GLY A 127 2.24 -14.38 -5.77
N GLU A 128 2.27 -13.14 -6.24
CA GLU A 128 1.67 -12.02 -5.52
C GLU A 128 0.13 -12.00 -5.58
N TYR A 129 -0.47 -11.34 -4.58
CA TYR A 129 -1.91 -11.21 -4.43
C TYR A 129 -2.28 -9.72 -4.43
N GLY A 130 -3.32 -9.37 -5.19
CA GLY A 130 -3.93 -8.05 -5.17
C GLY A 130 -5.20 -8.06 -4.33
N ILE A 131 -5.33 -7.09 -3.43
CA ILE A 131 -6.57 -6.77 -2.76
C ILE A 131 -7.32 -5.76 -3.63
N ARG A 132 -8.54 -6.07 -4.06
CA ARG A 132 -9.42 -5.14 -4.77
C ARG A 132 -10.58 -4.76 -3.86
N MET A 133 -10.81 -3.46 -3.74
CA MET A 133 -11.94 -2.89 -3.02
C MET A 133 -13.09 -2.55 -3.98
N GLU A 134 -14.32 -2.80 -3.53
CA GLU A 134 -15.57 -2.51 -4.25
C GLU A 134 -16.02 -1.05 -3.99
N GLY A 135 -16.28 -0.28 -5.07
CA GLY A 135 -16.74 1.11 -5.01
C GLY A 135 -16.52 1.89 -6.32
N VAL A 136 -17.02 3.14 -6.40
CA VAL A 136 -16.75 4.05 -7.52
C VAL A 136 -15.25 4.37 -7.53
N ASP A 137 -14.56 4.04 -8.62
CA ASP A 137 -13.09 4.04 -8.81
C ASP A 137 -12.30 2.94 -8.04
N GLY A 138 -12.95 1.89 -7.52
CA GLY A 138 -12.43 0.79 -6.69
C GLY A 138 -10.90 0.57 -6.63
N ILE A 139 -10.26 0.87 -5.51
CA ILE A 139 -8.79 0.75 -5.42
C ILE A 139 -8.31 -0.70 -5.48
N GLU A 140 -7.26 -0.95 -6.26
CA GLU A 140 -6.48 -2.19 -6.26
C GLU A 140 -5.20 -1.92 -5.46
N ILE A 141 -5.07 -2.62 -4.34
CA ILE A 141 -3.96 -2.55 -3.39
C ILE A 141 -3.15 -3.84 -3.56
N LEU A 142 -1.94 -3.70 -4.08
CA LEU A 142 -1.05 -4.83 -4.32
C LEU A 142 -0.14 -5.03 -3.11
N MET A 143 -0.09 -6.28 -2.63
CA MET A 143 0.66 -6.65 -1.43
C MET A 143 1.40 -7.97 -1.62
N PHE A 144 2.56 -8.08 -0.96
CA PHE A 144 3.32 -9.32 -0.98
C PHE A 144 2.55 -10.47 -0.36
N SER A 145 2.71 -11.66 -0.96
CA SER A 145 1.99 -12.87 -0.56
C SER A 145 2.25 -13.27 0.89
N ASN A 146 3.47 -13.07 1.39
CA ASN A 146 3.86 -13.35 2.77
C ASN A 146 3.14 -12.47 3.82
N VAL A 147 2.65 -11.28 3.43
CA VAL A 147 1.87 -10.41 4.31
C VAL A 147 0.42 -10.85 4.30
N LEU A 148 -0.12 -11.16 3.12
CA LEU A 148 -1.50 -11.63 2.98
C LEU A 148 -1.71 -13.02 3.59
N GLN A 149 -0.78 -13.95 3.41
CA GLN A 149 -0.81 -15.26 4.07
C GLN A 149 -0.77 -15.11 5.60
N TRP A 150 0.13 -14.25 6.11
CA TRP A 150 0.18 -13.95 7.54
C TRP A 150 -1.13 -13.33 8.04
N ALA A 151 -1.76 -12.45 7.27
CA ALA A 151 -3.04 -11.85 7.65
C ALA A 151 -4.17 -12.90 7.67
N ALA A 152 -4.14 -13.85 6.74
CA ALA A 152 -5.08 -14.97 6.68
C ALA A 152 -4.92 -15.98 7.83
N GLU A 153 -3.72 -16.17 8.37
CA GLU A 153 -3.52 -16.95 9.60
C GLU A 153 -4.25 -16.34 10.82
N LYS A 154 -4.65 -15.07 10.72
CA LYS A 154 -5.33 -14.32 11.78
C LYS A 154 -6.80 -14.02 11.48
N SER A 155 -7.30 -14.42 10.31
CA SER A 155 -8.68 -14.17 9.89
C SER A 155 -9.18 -15.27 8.95
N GLU A 156 -10.21 -16.00 9.41
CA GLU A 156 -10.86 -17.06 8.63
C GLU A 156 -11.43 -16.54 7.32
N ILE A 157 -11.98 -15.31 7.32
CA ILE A 157 -12.55 -14.68 6.12
C ILE A 157 -11.46 -14.46 5.07
N LEU A 158 -10.30 -13.94 5.47
CA LEU A 158 -9.15 -13.76 4.57
C LEU A 158 -8.61 -15.09 4.05
N GLN A 159 -8.61 -16.12 4.89
CA GLN A 159 -8.20 -17.47 4.49
C GLN A 159 -9.10 -18.01 3.37
N LEU A 160 -10.42 -17.87 3.51
CA LEU A 160 -11.38 -18.26 2.47
C LEU A 160 -11.19 -17.44 1.17
N MET A 161 -10.93 -16.14 1.29
CA MET A 161 -10.64 -15.28 0.12
C MET A 161 -9.36 -15.70 -0.60
N LEU A 162 -8.29 -16.06 0.13
CA LEU A 162 -7.06 -16.56 -0.48
C LEU A 162 -7.25 -17.91 -1.16
N GLN A 163 -7.98 -18.84 -0.55
CA GLN A 163 -8.30 -20.13 -1.17
C GLN A 163 -9.07 -19.93 -2.48
N ARG A 164 -10.05 -19.02 -2.50
CA ARG A 164 -10.75 -18.64 -3.73
C ARG A 164 -9.78 -18.08 -4.78
N ALA A 165 -8.87 -17.20 -4.39
CA ALA A 165 -7.89 -16.61 -5.30
C ALA A 165 -6.93 -17.67 -5.89
N GLU A 166 -6.52 -18.65 -5.10
CA GLU A 166 -5.68 -19.78 -5.54
C GLU A 166 -6.41 -20.69 -6.53
N LEU A 167 -7.68 -21.00 -6.27
CA LEU A 167 -8.52 -21.75 -7.21
C LEU A 167 -8.67 -21.00 -8.54
N LEU A 168 -8.91 -19.69 -8.49
CA LEU A 168 -8.97 -18.86 -9.70
C LEU A 168 -7.64 -18.87 -10.46
N ARG A 169 -6.49 -18.78 -9.75
CA ARG A 169 -5.16 -18.87 -10.37
C ARG A 169 -4.96 -20.23 -11.06
N ALA A 170 -5.39 -21.33 -10.44
CA ALA A 170 -5.29 -22.67 -11.02
C ALA A 170 -6.15 -22.85 -12.28
N ILE A 171 -7.31 -22.19 -12.33
CA ILE A 171 -8.20 -22.20 -13.50
C ILE A 171 -7.62 -21.31 -14.62
N SER A 172 -7.05 -20.16 -14.28
CA SER A 172 -6.51 -19.20 -15.25
C SER A 172 -5.12 -19.55 -15.80
N SER A 173 -4.39 -20.46 -15.16
CA SER A 173 -3.11 -20.96 -15.66
C SER A 173 -3.37 -22.21 -16.51
N PRO A 174 -3.43 -22.14 -17.85
CA PRO A 174 -3.53 -23.34 -18.66
C PRO A 174 -2.33 -24.23 -18.37
N LYS A 175 -2.58 -25.51 -18.18
CA LYS A 175 -1.57 -26.57 -18.24
C LYS A 175 -0.86 -26.47 -19.59
N ASP A 176 0.31 -25.85 -19.64
CA ASP A 176 1.35 -26.22 -20.59
C ASP A 176 1.87 -27.61 -20.19
N GLY A 177 1.07 -28.64 -20.47
CA GLY A 177 1.58 -30.00 -20.60
C GLY A 177 2.16 -30.13 -22.00
N PRO A 178 3.41 -30.59 -22.18
CA PRO A 178 3.94 -30.82 -23.51
C PRO A 178 3.04 -31.80 -24.26
N ALA A 179 2.61 -31.42 -25.46
CA ALA A 179 1.84 -32.27 -26.35
C ALA A 179 2.57 -33.62 -26.52
N PRO A 180 1.88 -34.78 -26.42
CA PRO A 180 2.53 -36.04 -26.70
C PRO A 180 2.97 -36.05 -28.17
N ALA A 181 4.26 -36.32 -28.40
CA ALA A 181 4.83 -36.40 -29.73
C ALA A 181 4.03 -37.40 -30.58
N PRO A 182 3.71 -37.06 -31.85
CA PRO A 182 3.09 -38.01 -32.76
C PRO A 182 4.02 -39.21 -32.94
N ARG A 183 3.45 -40.41 -32.80
CA ARG A 183 4.13 -41.68 -33.05
C ARG A 183 4.41 -41.87 -34.53
#